data_AF-A0A6A8QJH6-F1
#
_entry.id   AF-A0A6A8QJH6-F1
#
_cell.length_a   1.000
_cell.length_b   1.000
_cell.length_c   1.000
_cell.angle_alpha   90.00
_cell.angle_beta   90.00
_cell.angle_gamma   90.00
#
_symmetry.space_group_name_H-M   'P 1'
#
loop_
_entity.id
_entity.type
_entity.pdbx_description
1 polymer ?
#
loop_
_entity_poly.entity_id
_entity_poly.type
_entity_poly.pdbx_seq_one_letter_code
_entity_poly.pdbx_strand_id
1 'polypeptide(L)'
;MWLVFHSFLQRQTDFGLHPHPFEFWWRAAHGLFGFISLWAAGFFWGTHILGAWKSGHHRATGSVLFGLLVWLSGTGYLLYYLGSERLLTTVALLHWSVGLLLPIPFLIHRFAAGVVRPVNQR
;
A
#
# COMPACT_ATOMS: atom_id res chain seq x y z
N MET A 1 -3.53 5.56 9.57
CA MET A 1 -3.79 6.53 10.64
C MET A 1 -2.68 6.61 11.71
N TRP A 2 -1.48 6.06 11.53
CA TRP A 2 -0.36 6.29 12.48
C TRP A 2 0.24 7.69 12.34
N LEU A 3 0.36 8.20 11.10
CA LEU A 3 0.87 9.55 10.82
C LEU A 3 0.12 10.64 11.61
N VAL A 4 -1.19 10.49 11.78
CA VAL A 4 -2.00 11.45 12.54
C VAL A 4 -1.60 11.43 14.02
N PHE A 5 -1.44 10.25 14.63
CA PHE A 5 -1.02 10.15 16.03
C PHE A 5 0.41 10.62 16.24
N HIS A 6 1.31 10.29 15.32
CA HIS A 6 2.72 10.65 15.39
C HIS A 6 2.97 12.15 15.18
N SER A 7 2.19 12.80 14.32
CA SER A 7 2.37 14.22 13.96
C SER A 7 1.53 15.19 14.79
N PHE A 8 0.37 14.77 15.33
CA PHE A 8 -0.58 15.70 15.97
C PHE A 8 -1.04 15.32 17.38
N LEU A 9 -0.80 14.09 17.86
CA LEU A 9 -1.29 13.62 19.16
C LEU A 9 -0.16 13.17 20.11
N GLN A 10 1.04 13.71 19.94
CA GLN A 10 2.12 13.53 20.91
C GLN A 10 1.68 14.11 22.26
N ARG A 11 1.87 13.36 23.35
CA ARG A 11 1.54 13.82 24.70
C ARG A 11 2.77 14.41 25.35
N GLN A 12 2.64 15.62 25.88
CA GLN A 12 3.64 16.19 26.77
C GLN A 12 3.47 15.54 28.15
N THR A 13 4.54 14.93 28.64
CA THR A 13 4.62 14.33 29.98
C THR A 13 5.69 15.05 30.78
N ASP A 14 5.77 14.78 32.09
CA ASP A 14 6.78 15.35 32.98
C ASP A 14 8.22 15.04 32.55
N PHE A 15 8.42 14.04 31.67
CA PHE A 15 9.72 13.63 31.14
C PHE A 15 9.94 13.99 29.66
N GLY A 16 9.06 14.79 29.05
CA GLY A 16 9.14 15.24 27.67
C GLY A 16 8.01 14.76 26.77
N LEU A 17 8.19 14.88 25.45
CA LEU A 17 7.23 14.44 24.44
C LEU A 17 7.26 12.92 24.31
N HIS A 18 6.13 12.27 24.60
CA HIS A 18 5.97 10.83 24.43
C HIS A 18 4.94 10.49 23.34
N PRO A 19 5.17 9.39 22.58
CA PRO A 19 4.18 8.82 21.67
C PRO A 19 2.85 8.51 22.37
N HIS A 20 1.73 8.72 21.68
CA HIS A 20 0.43 8.27 22.19
C HIS A 20 0.43 6.72 22.33
N PRO A 21 -0.16 6.13 23.38
CA PRO A 21 -0.17 4.67 23.56
C PRO A 21 -0.83 3.88 22.40
N PHE A 22 -1.75 4.51 21.66
CA PHE A 22 -2.33 3.92 20.44
C PHE A 22 -1.41 3.91 19.23
N GLU A 23 -0.29 4.63 19.28
CA GLU A 23 0.67 4.65 18.18
C GLU A 23 1.26 3.25 17.93
N PHE A 24 1.51 2.49 18.99
CA PHE A 24 1.92 1.09 18.90
C PHE A 24 0.86 0.24 18.22
N TRP A 25 -0.39 0.30 18.70
CA TRP A 25 -1.49 -0.49 18.16
C TRP A 25 -1.79 -0.19 16.70
N TRP A 26 -1.69 1.07 16.28
CA TRP A 26 -1.88 1.41 14.88
C TRP A 26 -0.77 0.86 13.98
N ARG A 27 0.48 0.88 14.45
CA ARG A 27 1.61 0.26 13.72
C ARG A 27 1.48 -1.26 13.66
N ALA A 28 1.06 -1.89 14.76
CA ALA A 28 0.78 -3.33 14.80
C ALA A 28 -0.35 -3.72 13.83
N ALA A 29 -1.46 -2.98 13.84
CA ALA A 29 -2.57 -3.19 12.91
C ALA A 29 -2.14 -2.99 11.45
N HIS A 30 -1.35 -1.96 11.17
CA HIS A 30 -0.80 -1.73 9.83
C HIS A 30 0.07 -2.92 9.36
N GLY A 31 0.93 -3.44 10.23
CA GLY A 31 1.72 -4.64 9.96
C GLY A 31 0.84 -5.85 9.63
N LEU A 32 -0.20 -6.12 10.43
CA LEU A 32 -1.17 -7.19 10.19
C LEU A 32 -1.88 -7.03 8.84
N PHE A 33 -2.36 -5.83 8.50
CA PHE A 33 -2.97 -5.57 7.21
C PHE A 33 -1.99 -5.73 6.04
N GLY A 34 -0.70 -5.44 6.25
CA GLY A 34 0.35 -5.73 5.27
C GLY A 34 0.45 -7.22 4.94
N PHE A 35 0.45 -8.08 5.96
CA PHE A 35 0.45 -9.54 5.77
C PHE A 35 -0.81 -10.05 5.06
N ILE A 36 -1.99 -9.59 5.49
CA ILE A 36 -3.26 -9.96 4.85
C ILE A 36 -3.26 -9.53 3.38
N SER A 37 -2.73 -8.34 3.07
CA SER A 37 -2.65 -7.83 1.70
C SER A 37 -1.75 -8.67 0.81
N LEU A 38 -0.60 -9.13 1.33
CA LEU A 38 0.30 -10.05 0.63
C LEU A 38 -0.37 -11.40 0.35
N TRP A 39 -1.05 -11.96 1.35
CA TRP A 39 -1.79 -13.20 1.20
C TRP A 39 -2.91 -13.07 0.15
N ALA A 40 -3.70 -11.99 0.24
CA ALA A 40 -4.78 -11.71 -0.69
C ALA A 40 -4.26 -11.50 -2.12
N ALA A 41 -3.10 -10.87 -2.29
CA ALA A 41 -2.47 -10.72 -3.60
C ALA A 41 -2.09 -12.07 -4.22
N GLY A 42 -1.54 -12.99 -3.43
CA GLY A 42 -1.28 -14.36 -3.87
C GLY A 42 -2.56 -15.09 -4.28
N PHE A 43 -3.64 -14.95 -3.50
CA PHE A 43 -4.95 -15.51 -3.82
C PHE A 43 -5.55 -14.93 -5.12
N PHE A 44 -5.47 -13.61 -5.30
CA PHE A 44 -5.97 -12.93 -6.52
C PHE A 44 -5.11 -13.19 -7.75
N TRP A 45 -3.87 -13.62 -7.58
CA TRP A 45 -3.01 -13.96 -8.71
C TRP A 45 -3.64 -15.03 -9.61
N GLY A 46 -4.08 -16.14 -9.01
CA GLY A 46 -4.70 -17.24 -9.73
C GLY A 46 -6.11 -16.94 -10.24
N THR A 47 -6.91 -16.24 -9.44
CA THR A 47 -8.35 -16.06 -9.69
C THR A 47 -8.70 -14.84 -10.54
N HIS A 48 -7.84 -13.82 -10.55
CA HIS A 48 -8.12 -12.54 -11.20
C HIS A 48 -7.02 -12.12 -12.18
N ILE A 49 -5.75 -12.10 -11.72
CA ILE A 49 -4.64 -11.51 -12.48
C ILE A 49 -4.30 -12.33 -13.72
N LEU A 50 -4.12 -13.65 -13.57
CA LEU A 50 -3.79 -14.53 -14.70
C LEU A 50 -4.88 -14.51 -15.79
N GLY A 51 -6.15 -14.50 -15.40
CA GLY A 51 -7.28 -14.42 -16.33
C GLY A 51 -7.30 -13.11 -17.10
N ALA A 52 -7.21 -11.98 -16.39
CA ALA A 52 -7.19 -10.65 -17.00
C ALA A 52 -6.00 -10.47 -17.96
N TRP A 53 -4.80 -10.93 -17.57
CA TRP A 53 -3.61 -10.85 -18.42
C TRP A 53 -3.70 -11.68 -19.69
N LYS A 54 -4.25 -12.90 -19.63
CA LYS A 54 -4.49 -13.72 -20.83
C LYS A 54 -5.51 -13.07 -21.77
N SER A 55 -6.50 -12.38 -21.22
CA SER A 55 -7.55 -11.69 -22.00
C SER A 55 -7.11 -10.37 -22.64
N GLY A 56 -5.90 -9.86 -22.33
CA GLY A 56 -5.43 -8.58 -22.86
C GLY A 56 -6.04 -7.34 -22.19
N HIS A 57 -7.14 -7.49 -21.44
CA HIS A 57 -7.82 -6.38 -20.79
C HIS A 57 -7.10 -5.91 -19.53
N HIS A 58 -7.07 -4.59 -19.32
CA HIS A 58 -6.58 -3.94 -18.10
C HIS A 58 -5.16 -4.33 -17.64
N ARG A 59 -4.33 -4.85 -18.55
CA ARG A 59 -2.95 -5.29 -18.23
C ARG A 59 -2.11 -4.15 -17.68
N ALA A 60 -2.21 -2.96 -18.27
CA ALA A 60 -1.45 -1.79 -17.84
C ALA A 60 -1.83 -1.35 -16.42
N THR A 61 -3.12 -1.15 -16.14
CA THR A 61 -3.58 -0.71 -14.81
C THR A 61 -3.35 -1.78 -13.74
N GLY A 62 -3.53 -3.06 -14.08
CA GLY A 62 -3.22 -4.19 -13.20
C GLY A 62 -1.73 -4.30 -12.89
N SER A 63 -0.85 -4.14 -13.89
CA SER A 63 0.61 -4.15 -13.69
C SER A 63 1.07 -3.00 -12.81
N VAL A 64 0.47 -1.81 -12.94
CA VAL A 64 0.75 -0.67 -12.05
C VAL A 64 0.38 -1.01 -10.60
N LEU A 65 -0.81 -1.56 -10.36
CA LEU A 65 -1.22 -1.95 -9.00
C LEU A 65 -0.33 -3.03 -8.41
N PHE A 66 0.03 -4.04 -9.19
CA PHE A 66 0.94 -5.09 -8.75
C PHE A 66 2.33 -4.53 -8.43
N GLY A 67 2.87 -3.65 -9.28
CA GLY A 67 4.14 -2.98 -9.03
C GLY A 67 4.13 -2.13 -7.76
N LEU A 68 3.03 -1.41 -7.50
CA LEU A 68 2.85 -0.64 -6.26
C LEU A 68 2.78 -1.55 -5.02
N LEU A 69 2.13 -2.70 -5.13
CA LEU A 69 2.11 -3.68 -4.04
C LEU A 69 3.53 -4.19 -3.75
N VAL A 70 4.28 -4.60 -4.77
CA VAL A 70 5.68 -5.03 -4.62
C VAL A 70 6.53 -3.93 -4.00
N TRP A 71 6.37 -2.68 -4.44
CA TRP A 71 7.05 -1.53 -3.86
C TRP A 71 6.73 -1.34 -2.37
N LEU A 72 5.44 -1.36 -2.00
CA LEU A 72 5.01 -1.17 -0.61
C LEU A 72 5.49 -2.32 0.29
N SER A 73 5.43 -3.56 -0.18
CA SER A 73 5.95 -4.72 0.56
C SER A 73 7.47 -4.66 0.71
N GLY A 74 8.20 -4.32 -0.35
CA GLY A 74 9.65 -4.21 -0.33
C GLY A 74 10.14 -3.09 0.58
N THR A 75 9.55 -1.89 0.46
CA THR A 75 9.89 -0.76 1.34
C THR A 75 9.48 -1.00 2.79
N GLY A 76 8.34 -1.65 3.03
CA GLY A 76 7.93 -2.08 4.36
C GLY A 76 8.92 -3.05 5.00
N TYR A 77 9.41 -4.03 4.23
CA TYR A 77 10.48 -4.94 4.68
C TYR A 77 11.77 -4.17 4.98
N LEU A 78 12.21 -3.28 4.10
CA LEU A 78 13.44 -2.50 4.30
C LEU A 78 13.41 -1.66 5.58
N LEU A 79 12.24 -1.15 5.99
CA LEU A 79 12.11 -0.42 7.25
C LEU A 79 12.43 -1.26 8.50
N TYR A 80 12.34 -2.60 8.42
CA TYR A 80 12.72 -3.48 9.52
C TYR A 80 14.22 -3.83 9.53
N TYR A 81 14.88 -3.80 8.38
CA TYR A 81 16.23 -4.36 8.22
C TYR A 81 17.32 -3.33 7.89
N LEU A 82 16.95 -2.09 7.53
CA LEU A 82 17.92 -1.03 7.31
C LEU A 82 18.50 -0.54 8.64
N GLY A 83 19.84 -0.52 8.75
CA GLY A 83 20.55 0.03 9.91
C GLY A 83 20.98 1.50 9.77
N SER A 84 20.66 2.16 8.66
CA SER A 84 21.05 3.56 8.41
C SER A 84 19.86 4.49 8.60
N GLU A 85 19.97 5.45 9.53
CA GLU A 85 18.96 6.47 9.83
C GLU A 85 18.52 7.28 8.60
N ARG A 86 19.48 7.66 7.74
CA ARG A 86 19.20 8.41 6.51
C ARG A 86 18.38 7.59 5.52
N LEU A 87 18.71 6.30 5.36
CA LEU A 87 17.96 5.40 4.50
C LEU A 87 16.58 5.11 5.08
N LEU A 88 16.47 4.86 6.39
CA LEU A 88 15.21 4.66 7.08
C LEU A 88 14.26 5.85 6.87
N THR A 89 14.75 7.07 7.07
CA THR A 89 13.94 8.29 6.87
C THR A 89 13.45 8.41 5.42
N THR A 90 14.32 8.15 4.45
CA THR A 90 14.00 8.24 3.03
C THR A 90 12.99 7.16 2.62
N VAL A 91 13.22 5.91 3.03
CA VAL A 91 12.34 4.78 2.73
C VAL A 91 11.00 4.97 3.42
N ALA A 92 10.97 5.46 4.65
CA ALA A 92 9.72 5.76 5.35
C ALA A 92 8.91 6.79 4.57
N LEU A 93 9.55 7.90 4.15
CA LEU A 93 8.92 8.95 3.36
C LEU A 93 8.29 8.40 2.08
N LEU A 94 9.05 7.61 1.33
CA LEU A 94 8.57 7.00 0.08
C LEU A 94 7.45 5.98 0.33
N HIS A 95 7.59 5.14 1.36
CA HIS A 95 6.61 4.10 1.70
C HIS A 95 5.24 4.71 2.00
N TRP A 96 5.17 5.68 2.93
CA TRP A 96 3.88 6.26 3.30
C TRP A 96 3.33 7.16 2.19
N SER A 97 4.16 7.89 1.46
CA SER A 97 3.71 8.72 0.33
C SER A 97 3.04 7.88 -0.76
N VAL A 98 3.68 6.78 -1.16
CA VAL A 98 3.11 5.85 -2.13
C VAL A 98 1.85 5.17 -1.56
N GLY A 99 1.86 4.80 -0.28
CA GLY A 99 0.70 4.20 0.39
C GLY A 99 -0.52 5.13 0.38
N LEU A 100 -0.34 6.44 0.54
CA LEU A 100 -1.42 7.43 0.46
C LEU A 100 -1.94 7.62 -0.98
N LEU A 101 -1.08 7.47 -1.98
CA LEU A 101 -1.47 7.61 -3.39
C LEU A 101 -2.15 6.35 -3.95
N LEU A 102 -1.96 5.18 -3.32
CA LEU A 102 -2.50 3.88 -3.76
C LEU A 102 -4.01 3.86 -4.11
N PRO A 103 -4.91 4.57 -3.42
CA PRO A 103 -6.33 4.59 -3.77
C PRO A 103 -6.60 5.12 -5.19
N ILE A 104 -5.79 6.04 -5.70
CA ILE A 104 -5.99 6.64 -7.04
C ILE A 104 -5.89 5.58 -8.15
N PRO A 105 -4.76 4.86 -8.33
CA PRO A 105 -4.65 3.81 -9.35
C PRO A 105 -5.61 2.65 -9.09
N PHE A 106 -5.99 2.40 -7.84
CA PHE A 106 -7.01 1.37 -7.51
C PHE A 106 -8.38 1.74 -8.09
N LEU A 107 -8.83 2.98 -7.88
CA LEU A 107 -10.09 3.46 -8.46
C LEU A 107 -10.03 3.47 -9.98
N ILE A 108 -8.90 3.90 -10.58
CA ILE A 108 -8.71 3.84 -12.03
C ILE A 108 -8.84 2.40 -12.55
N HIS A 109 -8.16 1.43 -11.93
CA HIS A 109 -8.27 0.03 -12.34
C HIS A 109 -9.71 -0.50 -12.21
N ARG A 110 -10.39 -0.19 -11.11
CA ARG A 110 -11.77 -0.60 -10.86
C ARG A 110 -12.78 -0.02 -11.85
N PHE A 111 -12.65 1.26 -12.20
CA PHE A 111 -13.60 1.95 -13.08
C PHE A 111 -13.23 1.89 -14.56
N ALA A 112 -11.96 1.66 -14.90
CA ALA A 112 -11.56 1.43 -16.29
C ALA A 112 -12.28 0.22 -16.91
N ALA A 113 -12.69 -0.76 -16.09
CA ALA A 113 -13.50 -1.90 -16.51
C ALA A 113 -14.91 -1.52 -17.02
N GLY A 114 -15.45 -0.35 -16.61
CA GLY A 114 -16.78 0.10 -17.02
C GLY A 114 -16.82 0.99 -18.27
N VAL A 115 -15.66 1.45 -18.77
CA VAL A 115 -15.59 2.45 -19.85
C VAL A 115 -15.25 1.85 -21.21
N VAL A 116 -14.71 0.63 -21.26
CA VAL A 116 -14.48 -0.09 -22.53
C VAL A 116 -15.82 -0.64 -23.03
N ARG A 117 -16.50 0.17 -23.85
CA ARG A 117 -17.72 -0.19 -24.57
C ARG A 117 -17.51 -1.45 -25.44
N PRO A 118 -18.54 -2.29 -25.62
CA PRO A 118 -18.46 -3.45 -26.50
C PRO A 118 -18.05 -2.99 -27.91
N VAL A 119 -16.97 -3.57 -28.43
CA VAL A 119 -16.68 -3.53 -29.87
C VAL A 119 -17.82 -4.26 -30.56
N ASN A 120 -18.73 -3.44 -31.08
CA ASN A 120 -19.64 -3.66 -32.19
C ASN A 120 -19.44 -5.01 -32.91
N GLN A 121 -20.34 -5.97 -32.65
CA GLN A 121 -20.59 -7.09 -33.56
C GLN A 121 -21.50 -6.56 -34.68
N ARG A 122 -20.93 -6.36 -35.88
CA ARG A 122 -21.66 -6.27 -37.15
C ARG A 122 -21.26 -7.44 -38.02
#